data_AF-A0A537ECD2-F1
#
_entry.id   AF-A0A537ECD2-F1
#
_cell.length_a   1.000
_cell.length_b   1.000
_cell.length_c   1.000
_cell.angle_alpha   90.00
_cell.angle_beta   90.00
_cell.angle_gamma   90.00
#
_symmetry.space_group_name_H-M   'P 1'
#
loop_
_entity.id
_entity.type
_entity.pdbx_description
1 polymer ?
#
loop_
_entity_poly.entity_id
_entity_poly.type
_entity_poly.pdbx_seq_one_letter_code
_entity_poly.pdbx_strand_id
1 'polypeptide(L)'
;MGDRLDMDRLKQEQLLKRTRWLVWTESLSILGLLVWVSLEYENNLYLQTWAGKNIGPLGFLLNGTLAGLYAGALLGYTIAVYAGKRTEEEKILESLKKKNLG
;
A
#
# COMPACT_ATOMS: atom_id res chain seq x y z
N MET A 1 -19.57 -30.96 10.99
CA MET A 1 -18.33 -30.67 10.23
C MET A 1 -18.19 -29.19 9.82
N GLY A 2 -19.25 -28.37 9.82
CA GLY A 2 -19.19 -26.93 9.48
C GLY A 2 -18.42 -26.03 10.47
N ASP A 3 -18.56 -26.25 11.79
CA ASP A 3 -17.93 -25.38 12.81
C ASP A 3 -16.39 -25.32 12.76
N ARG A 4 -15.72 -26.40 12.32
CA ARG A 4 -14.26 -26.40 12.19
C ARG A 4 -13.79 -25.53 11.03
N LEU A 5 -14.53 -25.54 9.92
CA LEU A 5 -14.23 -24.72 8.74
C LEU A 5 -14.46 -23.22 9.00
N ASP A 6 -15.47 -22.87 9.80
CA ASP A 6 -15.71 -21.47 10.19
C ASP A 6 -14.64 -20.94 11.16
N MET A 7 -14.19 -21.76 12.12
CA MET A 7 -13.13 -21.37 13.05
C MET A 7 -11.76 -21.14 12.36
N ASP A 8 -11.42 -21.96 11.36
CA ASP A 8 -10.21 -21.76 10.57
C ASP A 8 -10.30 -20.51 9.67
N ARG A 9 -11.48 -20.22 9.11
CA ARG A 9 -11.73 -19.01 8.32
C ARG A 9 -11.62 -17.73 9.16
N LEU A 10 -12.16 -17.74 10.37
CA LEU A 10 -12.06 -16.61 11.32
C LEU A 10 -10.62 -16.35 11.76
N LYS A 11 -9.84 -17.41 12.03
CA LYS A 11 -8.41 -17.28 12.33
C LYS A 11 -7.63 -16.71 11.14
N GLN A 12 -7.90 -17.17 9.93
CA GLN A 12 -7.27 -16.61 8.72
C GLN A 12 -7.61 -15.13 8.52
N GLU A 13 -8.86 -14.72 8.71
CA GLU A 13 -9.25 -13.31 8.61
C GLU A 13 -8.56 -12.43 9.66
N GLN A 14 -8.40 -12.92 10.89
CA GLN A 14 -7.69 -12.20 11.95
C GLN A 14 -6.20 -12.05 11.67
N LEU A 15 -5.56 -13.10 11.15
CA LEU A 15 -4.17 -13.05 10.72
C LEU A 15 -3.99 -12.09 9.54
N LEU A 16 -4.86 -12.15 8.54
CA LEU A 16 -4.84 -11.23 7.39
C LEU A 16 -5.04 -9.76 7.82
N LYS A 17 -5.94 -9.50 8.78
CA LYS A 17 -6.13 -8.15 9.33
C LYS A 17 -4.88 -7.65 10.07
N ARG A 18 -4.25 -8.48 10.90
CA ARG A 18 -3.00 -8.12 11.61
C ARG A 18 -1.84 -7.88 10.65
N THR A 19 -1.62 -8.78 9.70
CA THR A 19 -0.57 -8.63 8.69
C THR A 19 -0.80 -7.38 7.84
N ARG A 20 -2.05 -7.10 7.47
CA ARG A 20 -2.40 -5.87 6.73
C ARG A 20 -2.04 -4.61 7.52
N TRP A 21 -2.36 -4.55 8.81
CA TRP A 21 -1.99 -3.40 9.65
C TRP A 21 -0.47 -3.22 9.75
N LEU A 22 0.27 -4.32 9.92
CA LEU A 22 1.73 -4.29 10.00
C LEU A 22 2.36 -3.77 8.70
N VAL A 23 1.89 -4.27 7.56
CA VAL A 23 2.32 -3.80 6.23
C VAL A 23 1.99 -2.32 6.03
N TRP A 24 0.84 -1.85 6.52
CA TRP A 24 0.48 -0.44 6.45
C TRP A 24 1.40 0.45 7.29
N THR A 25 1.69 0.05 8.52
CA THR A 25 2.63 0.77 9.39
C THR A 25 4.01 0.83 8.75
N GLU A 26 4.52 -0.32 8.29
CA GLU A 26 5.81 -0.39 7.59
C GLU A 26 5.83 0.50 6.34
N SER A 27 4.77 0.46 5.53
CA SER A 27 4.65 1.30 4.33
C SER A 27 4.68 2.79 4.65
N LEU A 28 3.99 3.21 5.71
CA LEU A 28 3.99 4.61 6.16
C LEU A 28 5.36 5.02 6.74
N SER A 29 6.02 4.14 7.48
CA SER A 29 7.38 4.37 7.97
C SER A 29 8.36 4.55 6.81
N ILE A 30 8.30 3.70 5.79
CA ILE A 30 9.11 3.83 4.57
C ILE A 30 8.83 5.16 3.88
N LEU A 31 7.56 5.53 3.70
CA LEU A 31 7.19 6.80 3.08
C LEU A 31 7.74 8.00 3.87
N GLY A 32 7.60 7.98 5.20
CA GLY A 32 8.14 9.03 6.07
C GLY A 32 9.66 9.16 5.96
N LEU A 33 10.38 8.03 5.92
CA LEU A 33 11.82 8.02 5.73
C LEU A 33 12.22 8.55 4.34
N LEU A 34 11.49 8.20 3.29
CA LEU A 34 11.74 8.71 1.93
C LEU A 34 11.55 10.23 1.86
N VAL A 35 10.48 10.75 2.47
CA VAL A 35 10.23 12.20 2.55
C VAL A 35 11.35 12.88 3.35
N TRP A 36 11.75 12.30 4.48
CA TRP A 36 12.83 12.85 5.29
C TRP A 36 14.17 12.91 4.55
N VAL A 37 14.57 11.81 3.90
CA VAL A 37 15.78 11.75 3.08
C VAL A 37 15.71 12.76 1.95
N SER A 38 14.54 12.96 1.35
CA SER A 38 14.36 13.98 0.33
C SER A 38 14.56 15.39 0.84
N LEU A 39 14.00 15.68 2.00
CA LEU A 39 14.14 16.99 2.65
C LEU A 39 15.59 17.27 3.00
N GLU A 40 16.31 16.26 3.51
CA GLU A 40 17.73 16.36 3.81
C GLU A 40 18.54 16.55 2.52
N TYR A 41 18.22 15.80 1.46
CA TYR A 41 18.89 15.92 0.16
C TYR A 41 18.73 17.32 -0.45
N GLU A 42 17.55 17.93 -0.36
CA GLU A 42 17.31 19.29 -0.87
C GLU A 42 18.04 20.36 -0.05
N ASN A 43 18.15 20.18 1.27
CA ASN A 43 18.76 21.16 2.16
C ASN A 43 20.27 20.98 2.38
N ASN A 44 20.86 19.87 1.90
CA ASN A 44 22.25 19.53 2.17
C ASN A 44 23.10 19.43 0.89
N LEU A 45 23.89 20.48 0.65
CA LEU A 45 24.81 20.61 -0.48
C LEU A 45 25.87 19.49 -0.53
N TYR A 46 26.29 18.98 0.63
CA TYR A 46 27.23 17.85 0.68
C TYR A 46 26.58 16.58 0.11
N LEU A 47 25.32 16.30 0.46
CA LEU A 47 24.58 15.15 -0.05
C LEU A 47 24.32 15.23 -1.56
N GLN A 48 23.99 16.42 -2.08
CA GLN A 48 23.84 16.62 -3.52
C GLN A 48 25.15 16.37 -4.28
N THR A 49 26.25 16.92 -3.76
CA THR A 49 27.58 16.76 -4.37
C THR A 49 28.04 15.30 -4.31
N TRP A 50 27.84 14.64 -3.17
CA TRP A 50 28.13 13.22 -3.02
C TRP A 50 27.26 12.37 -3.96
N ALA A 51 25.98 12.68 -4.10
CA ALA A 51 25.07 11.94 -4.96
C ALA A 51 25.47 12.06 -6.43
N GLY A 52 25.78 13.29 -6.88
CA GLY A 52 26.27 13.55 -8.24
C GLY A 52 27.56 12.79 -8.54
N LYS A 53 28.42 12.57 -7.55
CA LYS A 53 29.69 11.84 -7.70
C LYS A 53 29.56 10.31 -7.64
N ASN A 54 28.67 9.77 -6.81
CA ASN A 54 28.62 8.33 -6.52
C ASN A 54 27.48 7.60 -7.22
N ILE A 55 26.30 8.22 -7.30
CA ILE A 55 25.08 7.62 -7.85
C ILE A 55 24.72 8.25 -9.21
N GLY A 56 25.36 9.38 -9.53
CA GLY A 56 25.22 10.08 -10.80
C GLY A 56 23.77 10.48 -11.07
N PRO A 57 23.21 10.14 -12.26
CA PRO A 57 21.88 10.58 -12.62
C PRO A 57 20.81 10.09 -11.64
N LEU A 58 20.97 8.92 -11.00
CA LEU A 58 20.00 8.39 -10.04
C LEU A 58 19.79 9.28 -8.80
N GLY A 59 20.66 10.27 -8.56
CA GLY A 59 20.46 11.27 -7.51
C GLY A 59 19.13 12.03 -7.62
N PHE A 60 18.54 12.15 -8.82
CA PHE A 60 17.23 12.80 -9.00
C PHE A 60 16.11 12.12 -8.18
N LEU A 61 16.25 10.83 -7.89
CA LEU A 61 15.29 10.06 -7.10
C LEU A 61 15.22 10.56 -5.65
N LEU A 62 16.34 11.05 -5.13
CA LEU A 62 16.44 11.60 -3.78
C LEU A 62 15.75 12.96 -3.66
N ASN A 63 15.48 13.66 -4.77
CA ASN A 63 14.78 14.95 -4.79
C ASN A 63 13.26 14.82 -4.62
N GLY A 64 12.80 13.85 -3.86
CA GLY A 64 11.37 13.63 -3.60
C GLY A 64 10.64 12.87 -4.70
N THR A 65 11.27 12.67 -5.86
CA THR A 65 10.68 11.87 -6.95
C THR A 65 10.38 10.45 -6.49
N LEU A 66 11.30 9.80 -5.76
CA LEU A 66 11.07 8.45 -5.24
C LEU A 66 9.96 8.41 -4.20
N ALA A 67 9.91 9.40 -3.29
CA ALA A 67 8.83 9.54 -2.32
C ALA A 67 7.47 9.71 -3.00
N GLY A 68 7.39 10.54 -4.04
CA GLY A 68 6.18 10.77 -4.83
C GLY A 68 5.71 9.52 -5.57
N LEU A 69 6.63 8.79 -6.22
CA LEU A 69 6.31 7.52 -6.89
C LEU A 69 5.78 6.48 -5.89
N TYR A 70 6.43 6.36 -4.73
CA TYR A 70 6.01 5.42 -3.70
C TYR A 70 4.64 5.79 -3.10
N ALA A 71 4.41 7.07 -2.81
CA ALA A 71 3.10 7.58 -2.38
C ALA A 71 2.01 7.30 -3.43
N GLY A 72 2.31 7.55 -4.70
CA GLY A 72 1.42 7.26 -5.82
C GLY A 72 1.08 5.76 -5.93
N ALA A 73 2.06 4.89 -5.76
CA ALA A 73 1.84 3.43 -5.77
C ALA A 73 0.96 2.98 -4.60
N LEU A 74 1.19 3.51 -3.39
CA LEU A 74 0.34 3.23 -2.23
C LEU A 74 -1.10 3.70 -2.47
N LEU A 75 -1.29 4.91 -2.99
CA LEU A 75 -2.62 5.42 -3.34
C LEU A 75 -3.29 4.58 -4.42
N GLY A 76 -2.58 4.23 -5.49
CA GLY A 76 -3.11 3.37 -6.54
C GLY A 76 -3.55 1.99 -6.02
N TYR A 77 -2.72 1.36 -5.18
CA TYR A 77 -3.07 0.08 -4.55
C TYR A 77 -4.33 0.19 -3.67
N THR A 78 -4.43 1.25 -2.87
CA THR A 78 -5.58 1.43 -1.97
C THR A 78 -6.88 1.64 -2.72
N ILE A 79 -6.85 2.43 -3.80
CA ILE A 79 -7.97 2.63 -4.70
C ILE A 79 -8.34 1.31 -5.40
N ALA A 80 -7.36 0.55 -5.90
CA ALA A 80 -7.62 -0.73 -6.57
C ALA A 80 -8.27 -1.75 -5.62
N VAL A 81 -7.79 -1.86 -4.38
CA VAL A 81 -8.38 -2.74 -3.37
C VAL A 81 -9.79 -2.29 -2.99
N TYR A 82 -10.02 -0.98 -2.89
CA TYR A 82 -11.35 -0.44 -2.60
C TYR A 82 -12.35 -0.71 -3.75
N ALA A 83 -11.94 -0.48 -5.00
CA ALA A 83 -12.75 -0.74 -6.18
C ALA A 83 -13.10 -2.23 -6.32
N GLY A 84 -12.14 -3.13 -6.05
CA GLY A 84 -12.36 -4.58 -6.08
C GLY A 84 -13.40 -5.05 -5.06
N LYS A 85 -13.37 -4.53 -3.83
CA LYS A 85 -14.38 -4.86 -2.81
C LYS A 85 -15.79 -4.46 -3.22
N ARG A 86 -15.94 -3.27 -3.80
CA ARG A 86 -17.25 -2.78 -4.26
C ARG A 86 -17.84 -3.68 -5.35
N THR A 87 -16.99 -4.18 -6.26
CA THR A 87 -17.44 -5.08 -7.33
C THR A 87 -17.87 -6.45 -6.81
N GLU A 88 -17.25 -6.95 -5.74
CA GLU A 88 -17.69 -8.19 -5.09
C GLU A 88 -19.04 -8.02 -4.39
N GLU A 89 -19.24 -6.90 -3.69
CA GLU A 89 -20.52 -6.58 -3.02
C GLU A 89 -21.68 -6.48 -4.03
N GLU A 90 -21.46 -5.83 -5.17
CA GLU A 90 -22.45 -5.71 -6.24
C GLU A 90 -22.84 -7.08 -6.82
N LYS A 91 -21.85 -7.97 -7.07
CA LYS A 91 -22.11 -9.34 -7.55
C LYS A 91 -22.91 -10.17 -6.56
N ILE A 92 -22.63 -10.03 -5.26
CA ILE A 92 -23.36 -10.75 -4.20
C ILE A 92 -24.83 -10.27 -4.18
N LEU A 93 -25.07 -8.96 -4.20
CA LEU A 93 -26.42 -8.39 -4.23
C LEU A 93 -27.22 -8.84 -5.45
N GLU A 94 -26.58 -8.89 -6.62
CA GLU A 94 -27.21 -9.36 -7.86
C GLU A 94 -27.60 -10.84 -7.77
N SER A 95 -26.72 -11.68 -7.21
CA SER A 95 -27.00 -13.11 -6.99
C SER A 95 -28.16 -13.35 -6.02
N LEU A 96 -28.26 -12.54 -4.96
CA LEU A 96 -29.35 -12.61 -3.98
C LEU A 96 -30.67 -12.15 -4.60
N LYS A 97 -30.66 -11.06 -5.38
CA LYS A 97 -31.85 -10.56 -6.09
C LYS A 97 -32.38 -11.60 -7.08
N LYS A 98 -31.50 -12.24 -7.85
CA LYS A 98 -31.87 -13.29 -8.81
C LYS A 98 -32.47 -14.53 -8.13
N LYS A 99 -31.95 -14.92 -6.96
CA LYS A 99 -32.47 -16.06 -6.18
C LYS A 99 -33.82 -15.78 -5.54
N ASN A 100 -34.15 -14.52 -5.23
CA ASN A 100 -35.42 -14.15 -4.59
C ASN A 100 -36.56 -13.91 -5.60
N LEU A 101 -36.26 -13.92 -6.90
CA LEU A 101 -37.21 -13.69 -8.01
C LEU A 101 -37.54 -14.96 -8.81
N GLY A 102 -37.01 -16.13 -8.40
CA GLY A 102 -37.32 -17.45 -8.97
C GLY A 102 -37.81 -18.38 -7.89
#